data_AF-A0A7Y4KKS3-F1
#
_entry.id   AF-A0A7Y4KKS3-F1
#
_cell.length_a   1.000
_cell.length_b   1.000
_cell.length_c   1.000
_cell.angle_alpha   90.00
_cell.angle_beta   90.00
_cell.angle_gamma   90.00
#
_symmetry.space_group_name_H-M   'P 1'
#
loop_
_entity.id
_entity.type
_entity.pdbx_description
1 polymer ?
#
loop_
_entity_poly.entity_id
_entity_poly.type
_entity_poly.pdbx_seq_one_letter_code
_entity_poly.pdbx_strand_id
1 'polypeptide(L)'
;MRRLVFLDESFCSTSMACEYGWAPVGKRACGVRPGDCWMTLTLVGAIHVGCWPKLMTHRAAINGRIFVRFVRQRLCPWLHPGDVVLMNNLGAHKVSGARQAMEAIGACVVYRPTYTARTSIPSSCDGPT
;
A
#
# COMPACT_ATOMS: atom_id res chain seq x y z
N MET A 1 8.52 13.03 18.20
CA MET A 1 7.50 12.08 17.70
C MET A 1 8.04 11.41 16.46
N ARG A 2 8.07 10.06 16.40
CA ARG A 2 8.41 9.34 15.16
C ARG A 2 7.30 9.54 14.14
N ARG A 3 7.66 9.91 12.91
CA ARG A 3 6.75 10.07 11.78
C ARG A 3 6.63 8.73 11.06
N LEU A 4 5.52 8.03 11.29
CA LEU A 4 5.29 6.69 10.77
C LEU A 4 4.57 6.76 9.42
N VAL A 5 5.11 6.06 8.44
CA VAL A 5 4.55 5.90 7.10
C VAL A 5 4.20 4.45 6.88
N PHE A 6 2.93 4.15 6.65
CA PHE A 6 2.48 2.81 6.27
C PHE A 6 2.44 2.70 4.76
N LEU A 7 3.14 1.71 4.20
CA LEU A 7 3.14 1.40 2.78
C LEU A 7 2.61 -0.01 2.57
N ASP A 8 1.51 -0.12 1.83
CA ASP A 8 0.85 -1.39 1.57
C ASP A 8 0.25 -1.45 0.16
N GLU A 9 -0.06 -2.68 -0.26
CA GLU A 9 -0.63 -2.99 -1.56
C GLU A 9 -1.95 -3.75 -1.38
N SER A 10 -2.98 -3.35 -2.11
CA SER A 10 -4.26 -4.05 -2.15
C SER A 10 -4.69 -4.23 -3.59
N PHE A 11 -5.42 -5.30 -3.91
CA PHE A 11 -5.95 -5.52 -5.25
C PHE A 11 -7.46 -5.77 -5.19
N CYS A 12 -8.17 -5.36 -6.24
CA CYS A 12 -9.57 -5.65 -6.44
C CYS A 12 -9.81 -6.14 -7.88
N SER A 13 -10.80 -7.00 -8.06
CA SER A 13 -11.27 -7.36 -9.40
C SER A 13 -12.22 -6.29 -9.91
N THR A 14 -12.10 -5.90 -11.17
CA THR A 14 -13.07 -5.00 -11.81
C THR A 14 -14.45 -5.62 -12.00
N SER A 15 -14.59 -6.93 -11.75
CA SER A 15 -15.89 -7.62 -11.73
C SER A 15 -16.54 -7.66 -10.34
N MET A 16 -15.94 -7.04 -9.32
CA MET A 16 -16.58 -6.94 -8.00
C MET A 16 -17.89 -6.17 -8.12
N ALA A 17 -18.99 -6.81 -7.70
CA ALA A 17 -20.32 -6.22 -7.64
C ALA A 17 -20.95 -6.58 -6.29
N CYS A 18 -21.89 -5.76 -5.83
CA CYS A 18 -22.63 -6.07 -4.60
C CYS A 18 -23.50 -7.31 -4.83
N GLU A 19 -23.27 -8.37 -4.06
CA GLU A 19 -23.99 -9.65 -4.20
C GLU A 19 -25.33 -9.66 -3.44
N TYR A 20 -25.48 -8.77 -2.47
CA TYR A 20 -26.65 -8.70 -1.60
C TYR A 20 -27.19 -7.27 -1.57
N GLY A 21 -28.51 -7.14 -1.67
CA GLY A 21 -29.18 -5.85 -1.63
C GLY A 21 -30.51 -5.96 -0.90
N TRP A 22 -30.97 -4.82 -0.37
CA TRP A 22 -32.25 -4.74 0.34
C TRP A 22 -33.32 -4.18 -0.59
N ALA A 23 -34.51 -4.77 -0.55
CA ALA A 23 -35.69 -4.26 -1.23
C ALA A 23 -36.91 -4.36 -0.30
N PRO A 24 -37.95 -3.52 -0.51
CA PRO A 24 -39.22 -3.68 0.19
C PRO A 24 -39.78 -5.09 0.04
N VAL A 25 -40.55 -5.54 1.04
CA VAL A 25 -41.20 -6.85 1.02
C VAL A 25 -42.03 -7.01 -0.25
N GLY A 26 -41.82 -8.10 -0.98
CA GLY A 26 -42.49 -8.38 -2.26
C GLY A 26 -41.85 -7.74 -3.49
N LYS A 27 -40.72 -7.01 -3.36
CA LYS A 27 -39.95 -6.46 -4.48
C LYS A 27 -38.60 -7.18 -4.63
N ARG A 28 -38.10 -7.29 -5.86
CA ARG A 28 -36.76 -7.82 -6.13
C ARG A 28 -35.73 -6.72 -5.95
N ALA A 29 -34.61 -7.04 -5.29
CA ALA A 29 -33.41 -6.21 -5.34
C ALA A 29 -32.73 -6.45 -6.70
N CYS A 30 -32.58 -5.40 -7.49
CA CYS A 30 -31.90 -5.46 -8.78
C CYS A 30 -30.47 -4.92 -8.64
N GLY A 31 -29.51 -5.64 -9.20
CA GLY A 31 -28.10 -5.24 -9.26
C GLY A 31 -27.56 -5.41 -10.67
N VAL A 32 -26.50 -4.65 -11.00
CA VAL A 32 -25.78 -4.77 -12.26
C VAL A 32 -24.37 -5.27 -11.96
N ARG A 33 -23.89 -6.24 -12.74
CA ARG A 33 -22.52 -6.75 -12.66
C ARG A 33 -21.74 -6.35 -13.93
N PRO A 34 -20.50 -5.89 -13.81
CA PRO A 34 -19.62 -5.71 -14.96
C PRO A 34 -19.40 -7.04 -15.70
N GLY A 35 -19.52 -7.04 -17.03
CA GLY A 35 -19.48 -8.25 -17.90
C GLY A 35 -18.12 -8.95 -18.02
N ASP A 36 -17.96 -9.78 -19.05
CA ASP A 36 -16.92 -10.84 -19.16
C ASP A 36 -15.45 -10.37 -19.25
N CYS A 37 -15.18 -9.07 -19.36
CA CYS A 37 -13.83 -8.52 -19.32
C CYS A 37 -13.45 -8.10 -17.90
N TRP A 38 -13.06 -9.06 -17.06
CA TRP A 38 -12.53 -8.79 -15.73
C TRP A 38 -11.00 -8.61 -15.78
N MET A 39 -10.50 -7.65 -15.01
CA MET A 39 -9.07 -7.47 -14.76
C MET A 39 -8.82 -7.22 -13.29
N THR A 40 -7.61 -7.54 -12.84
CA THR A 40 -7.13 -7.13 -11.51
C THR A 40 -6.69 -5.67 -11.56
N LEU A 41 -7.20 -4.85 -10.67
CA LEU A 41 -6.71 -3.50 -10.40
C LEU A 41 -5.96 -3.53 -9.07
N THR A 42 -4.66 -3.24 -9.10
CA THR A 42 -3.83 -3.17 -7.89
C THR A 42 -3.66 -1.71 -7.50
N LEU A 43 -3.78 -1.41 -6.21
CA LEU A 43 -3.55 -0.13 -5.57
C LEU A 43 -2.32 -0.24 -4.66
N VAL A 44 -1.35 0.65 -4.84
CA VAL A 44 -0.28 0.90 -3.88
C VAL A 44 -0.60 2.18 -3.14
N GLY A 45 -0.52 2.16 -1.83
CA GLY A 45 -0.82 3.31 -0.99
C GLY A 45 0.19 3.52 0.11
N ALA A 46 0.57 4.78 0.32
CA ALA A 46 1.34 5.24 1.46
C ALA A 46 0.51 6.22 2.31
N ILE A 47 0.44 5.98 3.62
CA ILE A 47 -0.29 6.81 4.58
C ILE A 47 0.69 7.30 5.64
N HIS A 48 0.71 8.62 5.86
CA HIS A 48 1.47 9.28 6.91
C HIS A 48 0.47 10.05 7.78
N VAL A 49 0.61 9.96 9.10
CA VAL A 49 -0.30 10.63 10.04
C VAL A 49 -0.27 12.14 9.82
N GLY A 50 -1.43 12.76 9.57
CA GLY A 50 -1.53 14.20 9.35
C GLY A 50 -1.15 14.68 7.93
N CYS A 51 -0.96 13.77 6.97
CA CYS A 51 -0.70 14.12 5.58
C CYS A 51 -1.67 13.41 4.63
N TRP A 52 -1.87 13.99 3.44
CA TRP A 52 -2.64 13.34 2.38
C TRP A 52 -1.92 12.07 1.89
N PRO A 53 -2.63 10.94 1.74
CA PRO A 53 -2.02 9.68 1.31
C PRO A 53 -1.53 9.77 -0.13
N LYS A 54 -0.48 9.00 -0.45
CA LYS A 54 0.02 8.83 -1.82
C LYS A 54 -0.48 7.51 -2.37
N LEU A 55 -1.25 7.57 -3.45
CA LEU A 55 -1.88 6.40 -4.07
C LEU A 55 -1.43 6.26 -5.52
N MET A 56 -1.34 5.01 -5.99
CA MET A 56 -1.17 4.67 -7.40
C MET A 56 -1.96 3.40 -7.72
N THR A 57 -2.74 3.44 -8.80
CA THR A 57 -3.41 2.27 -9.36
C THR A 57 -2.62 1.70 -10.54
N HIS A 58 -2.57 0.38 -10.65
CA HIS A 58 -2.00 -0.35 -11.78
C HIS A 58 -2.97 -1.44 -12.24
N ARG A 59 -3.16 -1.56 -13.55
CA ARG A 59 -3.95 -2.64 -14.15
C ARG A 59 -3.05 -3.86 -14.29
N ALA A 60 -3.41 -4.97 -13.66
CA ALA A 60 -2.63 -6.18 -13.39
C ALA A 60 -1.87 -6.17 -12.05
N ALA A 61 -1.28 -7.32 -11.73
CA ALA A 61 -0.47 -7.54 -10.54
C ALA A 61 0.79 -6.67 -10.58
N ILE A 62 1.17 -6.15 -9.41
CA ILE A 62 2.38 -5.33 -9.28
C ILE A 62 3.60 -6.25 -9.16
N ASN A 63 4.59 -5.98 -10.01
CA ASN A 63 5.93 -6.53 -9.86
C ASN A 63 6.85 -5.50 -9.21
N GLY A 64 8.02 -5.95 -8.75
CA GLY A 64 8.97 -5.09 -8.05
C GLY A 64 9.42 -3.85 -8.86
N ARG A 65 9.42 -3.90 -10.21
CA ARG A 65 9.78 -2.75 -11.04
C ARG A 65 8.73 -1.63 -10.97
N ILE A 66 7.46 -1.99 -11.00
CA ILE A 66 6.34 -1.04 -10.84
C ILE A 66 6.34 -0.46 -9.43
N PHE A 67 6.62 -1.30 -8.42
CA PHE A 67 6.76 -0.85 -7.04
C PHE A 67 7.89 0.17 -6.86
N VAL A 68 9.09 -0.11 -7.38
CA VAL A 68 10.23 0.83 -7.35
C VAL A 68 9.89 2.15 -8.03
N ARG A 69 9.13 2.10 -9.13
CA ARG A 69 8.67 3.31 -9.81
C ARG A 69 7.74 4.13 -8.91
N PHE A 70 6.79 3.51 -8.22
CA PHE A 70 5.95 4.19 -7.23
C PHE A 70 6.80 4.84 -6.14
N VAL A 71 7.73 4.09 -5.56
CA VAL A 71 8.60 4.57 -4.49
C VAL A 71 9.37 5.81 -4.96
N ARG A 72 10.05 5.74 -6.10
CA ARG A 72 10.86 6.87 -6.60
C ARG A 72 10.04 8.07 -7.03
N GLN A 73 8.91 7.86 -7.72
CA GLN A 73 8.16 8.96 -8.35
C GLN A 73 7.11 9.60 -7.43
N ARG A 74 6.61 8.87 -6.43
CA ARG A 74 5.50 9.33 -5.58
C ARG A 74 5.89 9.40 -4.11
N LEU A 75 6.60 8.39 -3.60
CA LEU A 75 6.90 8.27 -2.18
C LEU A 75 8.11 9.11 -1.77
N CYS A 76 9.27 8.92 -2.41
CA CYS A 76 10.52 9.61 -2.06
C CYS A 76 10.39 11.15 -2.06
N PRO A 77 9.71 11.81 -3.03
CA PRO A 77 9.53 13.27 -3.00
C PRO A 77 8.65 13.77 -1.84
N TRP A 78 7.98 12.87 -1.13
CA TRP A 78 7.06 13.16 -0.04
C TRP A 78 7.58 12.71 1.33
N LEU A 79 8.62 11.88 1.36
CA LEU A 79 9.29 11.46 2.58
C LEU A 79 10.21 12.56 3.12
N HIS A 80 10.39 12.56 4.42
CA HIS A 80 11.34 13.41 5.12
C HIS A 80 12.42 12.55 5.80
N PRO A 81 13.63 13.10 6.01
CA PRO A 81 14.63 12.46 6.84
C PRO A 81 14.07 12.12 8.24
N GLY A 82 14.30 10.89 8.70
CA GLY A 82 13.79 10.38 9.98
C GLY A 82 12.39 9.75 9.92
N ASP A 83 11.71 9.76 8.76
CA ASP A 83 10.47 9.01 8.59
C ASP A 83 10.73 7.50 8.71
N VAL A 84 9.81 6.78 9.36
CA VAL A 84 9.87 5.32 9.47
C VAL A 84 8.83 4.71 8.53
N VAL A 85 9.30 4.07 7.46
CA VAL A 85 8.44 3.41 6.48
C VAL A 85 8.22 1.95 6.89
N LEU A 86 7.00 1.63 7.29
CA LEU A 86 6.57 0.28 7.61
C LEU A 86 5.95 -0.39 6.39
N MET A 87 6.54 -1.52 5.98
CA MET A 87 6.08 -2.33 4.84
C MET A 87 5.75 -3.77 5.26
N ASN A 88 4.85 -4.42 4.51
CA ASN A 88 4.69 -5.87 4.61
C ASN A 88 5.96 -6.60 4.08
N ASN A 89 6.21 -7.84 4.54
CA ASN A 89 7.39 -8.64 4.19
C ASN A 89 7.19 -9.47 2.91
N LEU A 90 6.52 -8.90 1.90
CA LEU A 90 6.31 -9.56 0.61
C LEU A 90 7.57 -9.49 -0.26
N GLY A 91 7.82 -10.52 -1.06
CA GLY A 91 8.98 -10.57 -1.97
C GLY A 91 9.04 -9.39 -2.95
N ALA A 92 7.88 -8.89 -3.40
CA ALA A 92 7.79 -7.72 -4.27
C ALA A 92 8.38 -6.44 -3.65
N HIS A 93 8.37 -6.33 -2.32
CA HIS A 93 8.90 -5.18 -1.58
C HIS A 93 10.41 -5.28 -1.32
N LYS A 94 11.00 -6.47 -1.42
CA LYS A 94 12.43 -6.72 -1.13
C LYS A 94 13.36 -6.38 -2.31
N VAL A 95 12.86 -5.73 -3.34
CA VAL A 95 13.68 -5.26 -4.44
C VAL A 95 14.64 -4.16 -3.96
N SER A 96 15.93 -4.36 -4.21
CA SER A 96 17.02 -3.49 -3.73
C SER A 96 16.77 -2.01 -4.01
N GLY A 97 16.23 -1.69 -5.20
CA GLY A 97 15.99 -0.32 -5.64
C GLY A 97 14.93 0.46 -4.86
N ALA A 98 14.03 -0.19 -4.11
CA ALA A 98 13.00 0.48 -3.32
C ALA A 98 13.58 0.93 -1.97
N ARG A 99 14.20 0.00 -1.25
CA ARG A 99 14.84 0.28 0.05
C ARG A 99 15.92 1.34 -0.08
N GLN A 100 16.82 1.19 -1.06
CA GLN A 100 17.90 2.14 -1.31
C GLN A 100 17.37 3.56 -1.61
N ALA A 101 16.28 3.67 -2.37
CA ALA A 101 15.71 4.97 -2.70
C ALA A 101 15.10 5.68 -1.49
N MET A 102 14.53 4.94 -0.53
CA MET A 102 13.99 5.51 0.71
C MET A 102 15.09 5.85 1.71
N GLU A 103 16.06 4.96 1.89
CA GLU A 103 17.20 5.19 2.79
C GLU A 103 18.08 6.37 2.31
N ALA A 104 18.18 6.61 1.00
CA ALA A 104 18.88 7.78 0.44
C ALA A 104 18.24 9.13 0.82
N ILE A 105 16.95 9.15 1.19
CA ILE A 105 16.26 10.34 1.73
C ILE A 105 16.48 10.46 3.25
N GLY A 106 17.09 9.46 3.89
CA GLY A 106 17.26 9.38 5.35
C GLY A 106 16.06 8.75 6.06
N ALA A 107 15.21 8.00 5.36
CA ALA A 107 14.10 7.26 5.97
C ALA A 107 14.54 5.87 6.49
N CYS A 108 13.99 5.44 7.63
CA CYS A 108 14.20 4.10 8.21
C CYS A 108 13.19 3.14 7.60
N VAL A 109 13.64 2.05 6.97
CA VAL A 109 12.75 1.04 6.37
C VAL A 109 12.59 -0.15 7.31
N VAL A 110 11.35 -0.46 7.70
CA VAL A 110 11.01 -1.56 8.60
C VAL A 110 10.02 -2.51 7.91
N TYR A 111 10.36 -3.80 7.88
CA TYR A 111 9.46 -4.85 7.39
C TYR A 111 8.71 -5.49 8.56
N ARG A 112 7.39 -5.67 8.44
CA ARG A 112 6.59 -6.41 9.41
C ARG A 112 6.96 -7.90 9.37
N PRO A 113 7.11 -8.59 10.52
CA PRO A 113 7.30 -10.03 10.52
C PRO A 113 6.13 -10.74 9.80
N THR A 114 6.47 -11.78 9.05
CA THR A 114 5.49 -12.58 8.30
C THR A 114 4.42 -13.12 9.25
N TYR A 115 3.14 -12.94 8.90
CA TYR A 115 2.01 -13.55 9.62
C TYR A 115 1.88 -13.18 11.12
N THR A 116 1.84 -11.89 11.46
CA THR A 116 1.29 -11.45 12.76
C THR A 116 0.30 -10.31 12.57
N ALA A 117 -0.97 -10.53 12.96
CA ALA A 117 -2.05 -9.56 12.83
C ALA A 117 -1.85 -8.27 13.66
N ARG A 118 -0.92 -8.30 14.63
CA ARG A 118 -0.60 -7.20 15.53
C ARG A 118 0.92 -7.09 15.65
N THR A 119 1.51 -5.97 15.24
CA THR A 119 2.95 -5.72 15.38
C THR A 119 3.16 -4.39 16.13
N SER A 120 3.91 -4.43 17.23
CA SER A 120 4.47 -3.25 17.92
C SER A 120 5.73 -2.76 17.20
N ILE A 121 5.85 -1.45 17.00
CA ILE A 121 6.97 -0.83 16.28
C ILE A 121 8.22 -0.86 17.19
N PRO A 122 9.37 -1.40 16.74
CA PRO A 122 10.59 -1.41 17.54
C PRO A 122 11.11 0.01 17.79
N SER A 123 11.62 0.24 18.99
CA SER A 123 12.03 1.56 19.47
C SER A 123 13.38 2.06 18.94
N SER A 124 14.05 1.36 18.01
CA SER A 124 15.49 1.53 17.76
C SER A 124 15.92 2.30 16.50
N CYS A 125 15.05 3.02 15.78
CA CYS A 125 15.50 3.98 14.75
C CYS A 125 15.76 5.37 15.38
N ASP A 126 16.81 5.53 16.19
CA ASP A 126 17.32 6.85 16.59
C ASP A 126 18.57 7.14 15.76
N GLY A 127 18.55 8.25 15.00
CA GLY A 127 19.65 8.66 14.14
C GLY A 127 20.87 9.12 14.95
N PRO A 128 22.07 9.20 14.33
CA PRO A 128 23.26 9.64 15.02
C PRO A 128 23.12 11.12 15.43
N THR A 129 23.49 11.39 16.69
CA THR A 129 23.64 12.72 17.29
C THR A 129 24.71 13.55 16.61
#